data_AF-A0A1B6M6T0-F1
#
_entry.id   AF-A0A1B6M6T0-F1
#
_cell.length_a   1.000
_cell.length_b   1.000
_cell.length_c   1.000
_cell.angle_alpha   90.00
_cell.angle_beta   90.00
_cell.angle_gamma   90.00
#
_symmetry.space_group_name_H-M   'P 1'
#
loop_
_entity.id
_entity.type
_entity.pdbx_description
1 polymer ?
#
loop_
_entity_poly.entity_id
_entity_poly.type
_entity_poly.pdbx_seq_one_letter_code
_entity_poly.pdbx_strand_id
1 'polypeptide(L)'
;MKMTGVLSETCCWCISLRGGTKIFGYISLIGSFLLAIVISAEIAAVPIHDHISIYYYLEFFIQTFHLVTSLILLLGVYQERPRLLLPWLVSTVFVAVSEVVFLSSFTSRLLMEVYHMLNHRTFLTFSTLALLDDIYGFIIVYSYYRTLIQPGSSLV
;
A
#
# COMPACT_ATOMS: atom_id res chain seq x y z
N MET A 1 9.69 8.63 -24.45
CA MET A 1 8.73 9.44 -23.67
C MET A 1 9.38 9.75 -22.32
N LYS A 2 9.91 10.97 -22.17
CA LYS A 2 10.65 11.44 -20.98
C LYS A 2 9.62 11.85 -19.91
N MET A 3 9.37 10.97 -18.95
CA MET A 3 8.55 11.27 -17.78
C MET A 3 9.47 11.46 -16.57
N THR A 4 10.41 12.41 -16.69
CA THR A 4 11.45 12.71 -15.68
C THR A 4 11.29 14.08 -15.03
N GLY A 5 10.19 14.81 -15.29
CA GLY A 5 10.10 16.24 -14.98
C GLY A 5 8.95 16.70 -14.09
N VAL A 6 8.26 15.84 -13.33
CA VAL A 6 7.08 16.30 -12.55
C VAL A 6 7.29 16.32 -11.03
N LEU A 7 8.37 15.72 -10.50
CA LEU A 7 8.60 15.70 -9.04
C LEU A 7 9.97 16.22 -8.59
N SER A 8 10.81 16.73 -9.50
CA SER A 8 12.16 17.19 -9.14
C SER A 8 12.29 18.70 -8.90
N GLU A 9 11.35 19.55 -9.33
CA GLU A 9 11.60 21.01 -9.35
C GLU A 9 10.55 21.90 -8.67
N THR A 10 9.47 21.35 -8.11
CA THR A 10 8.47 22.17 -7.43
C THR A 10 7.94 21.52 -6.16
N CYS A 11 8.73 21.60 -5.08
CA CYS A 11 8.13 21.80 -3.76
C CYS A 11 9.10 22.46 -2.78
N CYS A 12 8.80 23.71 -2.42
CA CYS A 12 9.40 24.49 -1.32
C CYS A 12 9.09 23.93 0.09
N TRP A 13 8.90 22.61 0.23
CA TRP A 13 8.63 21.96 1.51
C TRP A 13 9.52 20.72 1.71
N CYS A 14 10.82 20.98 1.89
CA CYS A 14 11.89 20.30 2.64
C CYS A 14 11.84 18.81 3.06
N ILE A 15 10.95 17.96 2.55
CA ILE A 15 11.00 16.52 2.79
C ILE A 15 11.86 15.92 1.68
N SER A 16 13.11 15.62 2.00
CA SER A 16 13.97 14.82 1.12
C SER A 16 13.22 13.55 0.68
N LEU A 17 13.41 13.09 -0.57
CA LEU A 17 12.79 11.83 -1.05
C LEU A 17 13.00 10.66 -0.07
N ARG A 18 14.16 10.66 0.60
CA ARG A 18 14.48 9.73 1.69
C ARG A 18 13.49 9.84 2.85
N GLY A 19 13.20 11.06 3.31
CA GLY A 19 12.21 11.33 4.35
C GLY A 19 10.81 10.88 3.94
N GLY A 20 10.39 11.19 2.71
CA GLY A 20 9.11 10.75 2.16
C GLY A 20 9.00 9.23 2.15
N THR A 21 10.04 8.55 1.66
CA THR A 21 10.08 7.08 1.63
C THR A 21 10.03 6.46 3.03
N LYS A 22 10.65 7.08 4.05
CA LYS A 22 10.53 6.63 5.45
C LYS A 22 9.10 6.77 5.95
N ILE A 23 8.47 7.92 5.73
CA ILE A 23 7.09 8.20 6.15
C ILE A 23 6.15 7.16 5.55
N PHE A 24 6.23 6.94 4.23
CA PHE A 24 5.42 5.91 3.55
C PHE A 24 5.71 4.50 4.05
N GLY A 25 6.97 4.16 4.31
CA GLY A 25 7.33 2.87 4.89
C GLY A 25 6.68 2.64 6.26
N TYR A 26 6.61 3.65 7.13
CA TYR A 26 5.92 3.54 8.42
C TYR A 26 4.39 3.50 8.28
N ILE A 27 3.82 4.32 7.39
CA ILE A 27 2.37 4.33 7.12
C ILE A 27 1.92 2.96 6.63
N SER A 28 2.60 2.43 5.60
CA SER A 28 2.32 1.09 5.05
C SER A 28 2.50 -0.01 6.10
N LEU A 29 3.54 0.07 6.94
CA LEU A 29 3.76 -0.90 8.02
C LEU A 29 2.61 -0.93 9.04
N ILE A 30 2.21 0.25 9.53
CA ILE A 30 1.13 0.39 10.51
C ILE A 30 -0.21 0.01 9.86
N GLY A 31 -0.45 0.46 8.63
CA GLY A 31 -1.64 0.17 7.85
C GLY A 31 -1.86 -1.32 7.66
N SER A 32 -0.86 -2.04 7.13
CA SER A 32 -0.94 -3.50 6.94
C SER A 32 -1.11 -4.25 8.25
N PHE A 33 -0.49 -3.79 9.34
CA PHE A 33 -0.67 -4.42 10.64
C PHE A 33 -2.11 -4.26 11.17
N LEU A 34 -2.67 -3.06 11.10
CA LEU A 34 -4.05 -2.80 11.50
C LEU A 34 -5.05 -3.55 10.63
N LEU A 35 -4.84 -3.57 9.31
CA LEU A 35 -5.67 -4.33 8.38
C LEU A 35 -5.63 -5.83 8.67
N ALA A 36 -4.44 -6.40 8.93
CA ALA A 36 -4.32 -7.81 9.29
C ALA A 36 -5.11 -8.15 10.56
N ILE A 37 -5.11 -7.28 11.57
CA ILE A 37 -5.93 -7.44 12.79
C ILE A 37 -7.42 -7.44 12.44
N VAL A 38 -7.89 -6.46 11.66
CA VAL A 38 -9.31 -6.38 11.24
C VAL A 38 -9.72 -7.64 10.48
N ILE A 39 -8.94 -8.06 9.49
CA ILE A 39 -9.22 -9.26 8.68
C ILE A 39 -9.23 -10.52 9.55
N SER A 40 -8.31 -10.64 10.53
CA SER A 40 -8.30 -11.79 11.44
C SER A 40 -9.55 -11.86 12.33
N ALA A 41 -10.10 -10.71 12.75
CA ALA A 41 -11.36 -10.67 13.47
C ALA A 41 -12.54 -11.10 12.58
N GLU A 42 -12.55 -10.68 11.32
CA GLU A 42 -13.54 -11.12 10.32
C GLU A 42 -13.47 -12.63 10.08
N ILE A 43 -12.27 -13.19 9.90
CA ILE A 43 -12.07 -14.65 9.75
C ILE A 43 -12.63 -15.41 10.96
N ALA A 44 -12.45 -14.89 12.18
CA ALA A 44 -12.96 -15.53 13.39
C ALA A 44 -14.49 -15.46 13.52
N ALA A 45 -15.13 -14.47 12.88
CA ALA A 45 -16.58 -14.26 12.91
C ALA A 45 -17.33 -15.05 11.81
N VAL A 46 -16.66 -15.38 10.70
CA VAL A 46 -17.28 -16.02 9.54
C VAL A 46 -17.26 -17.55 9.65
N PRO A 47 -18.39 -18.25 9.41
CA PRO A 47 -18.42 -19.71 9.39
C PRO A 47 -17.58 -20.30 8.23
N ILE A 48 -16.80 -21.34 8.54
CA ILE A 48 -15.72 -21.92 7.70
C ILE A 48 -16.20 -22.47 6.32
N HIS A 49 -17.51 -22.64 6.11
CA HIS A 49 -18.05 -23.32 4.94
C HIS A 49 -18.41 -22.44 3.74
N ASP A 50 -18.18 -21.13 3.80
CA ASP A 50 -18.52 -20.26 2.68
C ASP A 50 -17.33 -20.03 1.73
N HIS A 51 -17.58 -19.97 0.42
CA HIS A 51 -16.62 -19.55 -0.60
C HIS A 51 -16.07 -18.14 -0.34
N ILE A 52 -16.71 -17.37 0.53
CA ILE A 52 -16.23 -16.06 1.02
C ILE A 52 -14.94 -16.21 1.86
N SER A 53 -14.79 -17.31 2.61
CA SER A 53 -13.68 -17.51 3.54
C SER A 53 -12.31 -17.47 2.84
N ILE A 54 -12.21 -18.01 1.62
CA ILE A 54 -10.95 -18.03 0.86
C ILE A 54 -10.42 -16.62 0.54
N TYR A 55 -11.32 -15.65 0.31
CA TYR A 55 -10.95 -14.28 0.00
C TYR A 55 -10.31 -13.59 1.19
N TYR A 56 -10.85 -13.79 2.39
CA TYR A 56 -10.26 -13.24 3.62
C TYR A 56 -8.88 -13.84 3.92
N TYR A 57 -8.68 -15.14 3.70
CA TYR A 57 -7.36 -15.77 3.85
C TYR A 57 -6.33 -15.25 2.85
N LEU A 58 -6.73 -15.04 1.59
CA LEU A 58 -5.86 -14.47 0.56
C LEU A 58 -5.47 -13.03 0.90
N GLU A 59 -6.44 -12.19 1.30
CA GLU A 59 -6.17 -10.81 1.69
C GLU A 59 -5.28 -10.74 2.95
N PHE A 60 -5.53 -11.60 3.95
CA PHE A 60 -4.67 -11.73 5.11
C PHE A 60 -3.22 -12.08 4.74
N PHE A 61 -3.04 -12.99 3.79
CA PHE A 61 -1.72 -13.37 3.29
C PHE A 61 -1.03 -12.21 2.57
N ILE A 62 -1.76 -11.49 1.71
CA ILE A 62 -1.25 -10.30 0.99
C ILE A 62 -0.81 -9.23 1.99
N GLN A 63 -1.62 -8.93 3.01
CA GLN A 63 -1.29 -7.92 4.02
C GLN A 63 -0.10 -8.33 4.89
N THR A 64 0.01 -9.60 5.25
CA THR A 64 1.18 -10.12 6.00
C THR A 64 2.45 -10.03 5.16
N PHE A 65 2.37 -10.38 3.87
CA PHE A 65 3.49 -10.22 2.95
C PHE A 65 3.88 -8.75 2.77
N HIS A 66 2.89 -7.86 2.63
CA HIS A 66 3.15 -6.42 2.51
C HIS A 66 3.84 -5.88 3.75
N LEU A 67 3.39 -6.24 4.96
CA LEU A 67 4.02 -5.90 6.23
C LEU A 67 5.51 -6.26 6.26
N VAL A 68 5.86 -7.49 5.86
CA VAL A 68 7.26 -7.94 5.78
C VAL A 68 8.06 -7.07 4.81
N THR A 69 7.51 -6.80 3.63
CA THR A 69 8.19 -5.96 2.65
C THR A 69 8.32 -4.50 3.11
N SER A 70 7.41 -3.98 3.93
CA SER A 70 7.51 -2.63 4.52
C SER A 70 8.62 -2.51 5.54
N LEU A 71 8.87 -3.57 6.32
CA LEU A 71 10.07 -3.67 7.16
C LEU A 71 11.35 -3.68 6.32
N ILE A 72 11.36 -4.43 5.22
CA ILE A 72 12.51 -4.49 4.29
C ILE A 72 12.72 -3.12 3.61
N LEU A 73 11.65 -2.43 3.24
CA LEU A 73 11.71 -1.06 2.71
C LEU A 73 12.40 -0.14 3.69
N LEU A 74 11.93 -0.09 4.95
CA LEU A 74 12.52 0.74 5.98
C LEU A 74 14.01 0.43 6.14
N LEU A 75 14.37 -0.85 6.23
CA LEU A 75 15.77 -1.28 6.26
C LEU A 75 16.57 -0.78 5.05
N GLY A 76 15.99 -0.88 3.84
CA GLY A 76 16.58 -0.39 2.59
C GLY A 76 16.82 1.11 2.57
N VAL A 77 15.92 1.90 3.17
CA VAL A 77 16.05 3.37 3.26
C VAL A 77 17.08 3.79 4.32
N TYR A 78 17.20 3.03 5.42
CA TYR A 78 18.25 3.28 6.42
C TYR A 78 19.63 2.87 5.90
N GLN A 79 19.72 1.76 5.15
CA GLN A 79 20.97 1.26 4.57
C GLN A 79 21.32 1.87 3.21
N GLU A 80 20.44 2.69 2.63
CA GLU A 80 20.58 3.28 1.28
C GLU A 80 20.81 2.22 0.19
N ARG A 81 20.21 1.03 0.35
CA ARG A 81 20.37 -0.10 -0.59
C ARG A 81 19.16 -0.22 -1.51
N PRO A 82 19.25 0.16 -2.80
CA PRO A 82 18.10 0.19 -3.71
C PRO A 82 17.46 -1.18 -3.91
N ARG A 83 18.23 -2.26 -3.82
CA ARG A 83 17.72 -3.64 -3.98
C ARG A 83 16.68 -4.02 -2.91
N LEU A 84 16.73 -3.40 -1.73
CA LEU A 84 15.79 -3.66 -0.64
C LEU A 84 14.48 -2.87 -0.79
N LEU A 85 14.41 -1.88 -1.68
CA LEU A 85 13.17 -1.15 -1.97
C LEU A 85 12.26 -1.92 -2.95
N LEU A 86 12.86 -2.79 -3.78
CA LEU A 86 12.15 -3.53 -4.84
C LEU A 86 11.03 -4.44 -4.32
N PRO A 87 11.22 -5.25 -3.25
CA PRO A 87 10.16 -6.12 -2.75
C PRO A 87 8.91 -5.35 -2.35
N TRP A 88 9.09 -4.15 -1.77
CA TRP A 88 7.96 -3.29 -1.39
C TRP A 88 7.27 -2.66 -2.60
N LEU A 89 8.03 -2.20 -3.60
CA LEU A 89 7.44 -1.68 -4.85
C LEU A 89 6.57 -2.73 -5.55
N VAL A 90 6.98 -3.99 -5.51
CA VAL A 90 6.19 -5.11 -6.06
C VAL A 90 4.97 -5.38 -5.20
N SER A 91 5.12 -5.48 -3.87
CA SER A 91 4.01 -5.81 -2.98
C SER A 91 2.93 -4.72 -2.93
N THR A 92 3.29 -3.42 -2.97
CA THR A 92 2.30 -2.32 -3.08
C THR A 92 1.41 -2.46 -4.30
N VAL A 93 1.94 -2.92 -5.44
CA VAL A 93 1.10 -3.14 -6.63
C VAL A 93 0.12 -4.29 -6.39
N PHE A 94 0.54 -5.36 -5.71
CA PHE A 94 -0.36 -6.45 -5.34
C PHE A 94 -1.44 -6.00 -4.37
N VAL A 95 -1.12 -5.15 -3.39
CA VAL A 95 -2.09 -4.55 -2.47
C VAL A 95 -3.08 -3.68 -3.22
N ALA A 96 -2.61 -2.74 -4.05
CA ALA A 96 -3.51 -1.88 -4.83
C ALA A 96 -4.45 -2.69 -5.76
N VAL A 97 -3.94 -3.77 -6.37
CA VAL A 97 -4.77 -4.67 -7.19
C VAL A 97 -5.77 -5.43 -6.31
N SER A 98 -5.34 -5.93 -5.14
CA SER A 98 -6.22 -6.64 -4.22
C SER A 98 -7.34 -5.72 -3.75
N GLU A 99 -7.03 -4.48 -3.36
CA GLU A 99 -8.01 -3.46 -3.00
C GLU A 99 -9.04 -3.22 -4.10
N VAL A 100 -8.64 -3.13 -5.37
CA VAL A 100 -9.59 -2.95 -6.50
C VAL A 100 -10.48 -4.19 -6.69
N VAL A 101 -9.90 -5.39 -6.65
CA VAL A 101 -10.64 -6.66 -6.81
C VAL A 101 -11.61 -6.87 -5.67
N PHE A 102 -11.18 -6.57 -4.45
CA PHE A 102 -11.98 -6.68 -3.24
C PHE A 102 -13.01 -5.56 -3.16
N LEU A 103 -12.73 -4.33 -3.60
CA LEU A 103 -13.75 -3.28 -3.79
C LEU A 103 -14.87 -3.78 -4.70
N SER A 104 -14.53 -4.39 -5.83
CA SER A 104 -15.51 -4.93 -6.78
C SER A 104 -16.33 -6.09 -6.19
N SER A 105 -15.69 -7.02 -5.48
CA SER A 105 -16.37 -8.15 -4.82
C SER A 105 -17.18 -7.74 -3.58
N PHE A 106 -16.70 -6.76 -2.81
CA PHE A 106 -17.35 -6.20 -1.63
C PHE A 106 -18.60 -5.40 -2.02
N THR A 107 -18.56 -4.65 -3.13
CA THR A 107 -19.75 -3.96 -3.69
C THR A 107 -20.89 -4.93 -3.99
N SER A 108 -20.57 -6.16 -4.41
CA SER A 108 -21.59 -7.18 -4.74
C SER A 108 -22.22 -7.87 -3.52
N ARG A 109 -21.52 -7.95 -2.38
CA ARG A 109 -22.00 -8.66 -1.16
C ARG A 109 -22.45 -7.73 -0.03
N LEU A 110 -21.95 -6.49 0.04
CA LEU A 110 -22.42 -5.48 0.99
C LEU A 110 -23.85 -4.98 0.70
N LEU A 111 -24.35 -5.20 -0.52
CA LEU A 111 -25.74 -4.91 -0.90
C LEU A 111 -26.77 -5.76 -0.13
N MET A 112 -26.38 -6.87 0.52
CA MET A 112 -27.34 -7.79 1.13
C MET A 112 -27.29 -7.96 2.66
N GLU A 113 -26.16 -7.84 3.38
CA GLU A 113 -26.15 -8.24 4.81
C GLU A 113 -25.56 -7.25 5.85
N VAL A 114 -24.65 -6.35 5.51
CA VAL A 114 -23.98 -5.47 6.52
C VAL A 114 -24.68 -4.10 6.69
N TYR A 115 -25.88 -3.96 6.13
CA TYR A 115 -26.62 -2.72 5.82
C TYR A 115 -27.02 -1.80 7.00
N HIS A 116 -26.55 -1.99 8.23
CA HIS A 116 -27.06 -1.22 9.39
C HIS A 116 -26.04 -0.38 10.19
N MET A 117 -24.72 -0.61 10.13
CA MET A 117 -23.80 0.03 11.10
C MET A 117 -22.72 0.96 10.52
N LEU A 118 -22.35 0.84 9.25
CA LEU A 118 -21.34 1.72 8.62
C LEU A 118 -21.89 2.29 7.32
N ASN A 119 -21.95 3.61 7.25
CA ASN A 119 -22.47 4.35 6.11
C ASN A 119 -21.70 3.95 4.84
N HIS A 120 -22.38 3.38 3.84
CA HIS A 120 -21.80 2.91 2.57
C HIS A 120 -20.82 3.91 1.92
N ARG A 121 -21.13 5.20 2.02
CA ARG A 121 -20.29 6.29 1.52
C ARG A 121 -18.94 6.38 2.23
N THR A 122 -18.92 6.13 3.53
CA THR A 122 -17.70 6.23 4.35
C THR A 122 -16.70 5.16 3.94
N PHE A 123 -17.16 3.92 3.75
CA PHE A 123 -16.30 2.82 3.30
C PHE A 123 -15.69 3.08 1.91
N LEU A 124 -16.52 3.43 0.93
CA LEU A 124 -16.03 3.75 -0.43
C LEU A 124 -15.01 4.89 -0.40
N THR A 125 -15.27 5.93 0.40
CA THR A 125 -14.33 7.06 0.56
C THR A 125 -12.99 6.58 1.12
N PHE A 126 -12.99 5.78 2.19
CA PHE A 126 -11.74 5.25 2.78
C PHE A 126 -10.96 4.38 1.80
N SER A 127 -11.62 3.46 1.08
CA SER A 127 -10.93 2.61 0.10
C SER A 127 -10.36 3.40 -1.07
N THR A 128 -11.07 4.43 -1.55
CA THR A 128 -10.51 5.30 -2.61
C THR A 128 -9.32 6.11 -2.13
N LEU A 129 -9.31 6.54 -0.86
CA LEU A 129 -8.18 7.24 -0.27
C LEU A 129 -6.98 6.31 -0.07
N ALA A 130 -7.21 5.06 0.33
CA ALA A 130 -6.16 4.04 0.45
C ALA A 130 -5.48 3.78 -0.91
N LEU A 131 -6.26 3.59 -1.98
CA LEU A 131 -5.71 3.44 -3.34
C LEU A 131 -4.89 4.65 -3.79
N LEU A 132 -5.33 5.87 -3.47
CA LEU A 132 -4.58 7.07 -3.80
C LEU A 132 -3.28 7.16 -2.99
N ASP A 133 -3.31 6.75 -1.72
CA ASP A 133 -2.12 6.65 -0.86
C ASP A 133 -1.12 5.64 -1.42
N ASP A 134 -1.57 4.46 -1.86
CA ASP A 134 -0.73 3.44 -2.48
C ASP A 134 -0.06 3.93 -3.77
N ILE A 135 -0.82 4.58 -4.66
CA ILE A 135 -0.29 5.15 -5.91
C ILE A 135 0.76 6.23 -5.59
N TYR A 136 0.45 7.11 -4.66
CA TYR A 136 1.36 8.20 -4.30
C TYR A 136 2.62 7.68 -3.59
N GLY A 137 2.47 6.73 -2.66
CA GLY A 137 3.56 6.03 -2.00
C GLY A 137 4.45 5.31 -3.02
N PHE A 138 3.87 4.60 -3.98
CA PHE A 138 4.60 3.96 -5.07
C PHE A 138 5.46 4.97 -5.83
N ILE A 139 4.90 6.11 -6.23
CA ILE A 139 5.62 7.15 -6.96
C ILE A 139 6.80 7.70 -6.14
N ILE A 140 6.60 7.98 -4.85
CA ILE A 140 7.66 8.52 -3.97
C ILE A 140 8.78 7.49 -3.79
N VAL A 141 8.46 6.25 -3.44
CA VAL A 141 9.45 5.19 -3.22
C VAL A 141 10.17 4.83 -4.53
N TYR A 142 9.45 4.77 -5.65
CA TYR A 142 10.06 4.52 -6.96
C TYR A 142 11.00 5.64 -7.38
N SER A 143 10.62 6.90 -7.12
CA SER A 143 11.49 8.04 -7.40
C SER A 143 12.77 7.96 -6.56
N TYR A 144 12.69 7.55 -5.30
CA TYR A 144 13.86 7.41 -4.43
C TYR A 144 14.75 6.24 -4.85
N TYR A 145 14.14 5.12 -5.23
CA TYR A 145 14.82 3.98 -5.83
C TYR A 145 15.63 4.39 -7.06
N ARG A 146 15.06 5.21 -7.96
CA ARG A 146 15.80 5.72 -9.13
C ARG A 146 16.97 6.61 -8.76
N THR A 147 16.81 7.50 -7.77
CA THR A 147 17.90 8.35 -7.28
C THR A 147 19.08 7.53 -6.75
N LEU A 148 18.81 6.42 -6.05
CA LEU A 148 19.86 5.52 -5.54
C LEU A 148 20.59 4.73 -6.63
N ILE A 149 19.93 4.46 -7.77
CA ILE A 149 20.53 3.71 -8.89
C ILE A 149 21.27 4.62 -9.87
N GLN A 150 20.82 5.86 -10.03
CA GLN A 150 21.39 6.83 -10.95
C GLN A 150 21.97 8.03 -10.18
N PRO A 151 23.05 7.85 -9.40
CA PRO A 151 23.65 8.93 -8.62
C PRO A 151 24.22 10.07 -9.49
N GLY A 152 24.33 9.89 -10.82
CA GLY A 152 24.95 10.84 -11.75
C GLY A 152 24.00 11.77 -12.52
N SER A 153 22.68 11.65 -12.39
CA SER A 153 21.73 12.52 -13.13
C SER A 153 21.28 13.76 -12.36
N SER A 154 21.82 14.00 -11.16
CA SER A 154 21.57 15.18 -10.33
C SER A 154 22.69 16.22 -10.37
N LEU A 155 23.60 16.10 -11.35
CA LEU A 155 24.75 16.99 -11.56
C LEU A 155 24.80 17.61 -12.97
N VAL A 156 23.65 17.81 -13.61
CA VAL A 156 23.53 18.63 -14.84
C VAL A 156 22.32 19.53 -14.73
#